data_AF-A0A226HMN9-F1
#
_entry.id   AF-A0A226HMN9-F1
#
_cell.length_a   1.000
_cell.length_b   1.000
_cell.length_c   1.000
_cell.angle_alpha   90.00
_cell.angle_beta   90.00
_cell.angle_gamma   90.00
#
_symmetry.space_group_name_H-M   'P 1'
#
loop_
_entity.id
_entity.type
_entity.pdbx_description
1 polymer ?
#
loop_
_entity_poly.entity_id
_entity_poly.type
_entity_poly.pdbx_seq_one_letter_code
_entity_poly.pdbx_strand_id
1 'polypeptide(L)'
;MPVSQKIEQLLSHKYRTNIVVTTNDQNPKVVVITDVESGTMFWTIEASMYSFKDENDNVWVTPPHSVNVGDEKYQPKIGDHLKGPDGESCFFSSKEAVVDLAVSYFEKHIDITYGLQFKMSTCYFEDSEAGENFTYQLNYKKFKCSVYKGIKRYISFN
;
A
#
# COMPACT_ATOMS: atom_id res chain seq x y z
N MET A 1 10.00 -15.29 -2.75
CA MET A 1 8.80 -15.55 -1.93
C MET A 1 7.64 -15.95 -2.85
N PRO A 2 6.92 -17.04 -2.56
CA PRO A 2 5.70 -17.43 -3.26
C PRO A 2 4.66 -16.30 -3.35
N VAL A 3 3.89 -16.28 -4.45
CA VAL A 3 2.84 -15.27 -4.69
C VAL A 3 1.80 -15.22 -3.58
N SER A 4 1.35 -16.38 -3.09
CA SER A 4 0.39 -16.44 -1.98
C SER A 4 0.92 -15.76 -0.72
N GLN A 5 2.20 -15.97 -0.37
CA GLN A 5 2.83 -15.33 0.79
C GLN A 5 2.95 -13.82 0.63
N LYS A 6 3.24 -13.32 -0.59
CA LYS A 6 3.25 -11.87 -0.88
C LYS A 6 1.89 -11.22 -0.62
N ILE A 7 0.82 -11.88 -1.04
CA ILE A 7 -0.55 -11.38 -0.84
C ILE A 7 -0.94 -11.45 0.62
N GLU A 8 -0.70 -12.58 1.29
CA GLU A 8 -0.96 -12.72 2.73
C GLU A 8 -0.24 -11.63 3.53
N GLN A 9 1.01 -11.32 3.16
CA GLN A 9 1.74 -10.20 3.75
C GLN A 9 1.03 -8.88 3.50
N LEU A 10 0.70 -8.53 2.25
CA LEU A 10 -0.03 -7.29 1.95
C LEU A 10 -1.31 -7.17 2.78
N LEU A 11 -2.13 -8.22 2.84
CA LEU A 11 -3.38 -8.22 3.59
C LEU A 11 -3.20 -8.18 5.11
N SER A 12 -2.04 -8.59 5.62
CA SER A 12 -1.73 -8.52 7.06
C SER A 12 -1.36 -7.12 7.52
N HIS A 13 -0.91 -6.24 6.61
CA HIS A 13 -0.43 -4.92 6.97
C HIS A 13 -1.56 -3.96 7.32
N LYS A 14 -1.19 -2.94 8.08
CA LYS A 14 -2.01 -1.76 8.32
C LYS A 14 -1.44 -0.62 7.50
N TYR A 15 -2.31 0.07 6.79
CA TYR A 15 -1.94 1.09 5.85
C TYR A 15 -2.39 2.48 6.34
N ARG A 16 -1.83 3.53 5.74
CA ARG A 16 -2.29 4.91 5.93
C ARG A 16 -3.75 5.09 5.52
N THR A 17 -4.37 6.18 5.96
CA THR A 17 -5.83 6.43 5.92
C THR A 17 -6.51 6.47 4.55
N ASN A 18 -5.77 6.31 3.44
CA ASN A 18 -6.32 6.35 2.09
C ASN A 18 -6.28 4.98 1.39
N ILE A 19 -5.70 3.96 2.03
CA ILE A 19 -5.71 2.60 1.53
C ILE A 19 -6.87 1.82 2.17
N VAL A 20 -7.75 1.27 1.34
CA VAL A 20 -8.87 0.44 1.76
C VAL A 20 -8.63 -0.99 1.27
N VAL A 21 -8.78 -1.96 2.19
CA VAL A 21 -8.74 -3.38 1.87
C VAL A 21 -10.16 -3.94 2.01
N THR A 22 -10.67 -4.53 0.94
CA THR A 22 -11.99 -5.18 0.90
C THR A 22 -11.82 -6.65 0.54
N THR A 23 -12.44 -7.53 1.31
CA THR A 23 -12.44 -8.97 1.06
C THR A 23 -13.87 -9.50 0.97
N ASN A 24 -14.15 -10.25 -0.09
CA ASN A 24 -15.34 -11.07 -0.21
C ASN A 24 -14.93 -12.53 -0.04
N ASP A 25 -15.36 -13.17 1.05
CA ASP A 25 -15.09 -14.58 1.32
C ASP A 25 -16.15 -15.53 0.74
N GLN A 26 -17.17 -15.01 0.05
CA GLN A 26 -18.10 -15.82 -0.74
C GLN A 26 -17.44 -16.28 -2.04
N ASN A 27 -17.97 -17.32 -2.68
CA ASN A 27 -17.48 -17.81 -3.97
C ASN A 27 -18.06 -16.94 -5.13
N PRO A 28 -17.24 -16.26 -5.95
CA PRO A 28 -15.78 -16.33 -5.97
C PRO A 28 -15.12 -15.44 -4.91
N LYS A 29 -14.07 -15.96 -4.26
CA LYS A 29 -13.31 -15.20 -3.27
C LYS A 29 -12.63 -14.03 -3.98
N VAL A 30 -12.92 -12.81 -3.54
CA VAL A 30 -12.33 -11.59 -4.12
C VAL A 30 -11.59 -10.82 -3.04
N VAL A 31 -10.40 -10.33 -3.39
CA VAL A 31 -9.64 -9.41 -2.55
C VAL A 31 -9.34 -8.18 -3.38
N VAL A 32 -9.54 -7.01 -2.79
CA VAL A 32 -9.25 -5.71 -3.41
C VAL A 32 -8.49 -4.85 -2.39
N ILE A 33 -7.38 -4.26 -2.83
CA ILE A 33 -6.65 -3.21 -2.13
C ILE A 33 -6.69 -1.97 -3.02
N THR A 34 -7.16 -0.85 -2.49
CA THR A 34 -7.32 0.39 -3.26
C THR A 34 -6.74 1.56 -2.51
N ASP A 35 -5.86 2.32 -3.17
CA ASP A 35 -5.56 3.69 -2.77
C ASP A 35 -6.66 4.60 -3.33
N VAL A 36 -7.48 5.15 -2.44
CA VAL A 36 -8.63 5.98 -2.79
C VAL A 36 -8.19 7.35 -3.33
N GLU A 37 -6.99 7.81 -3.00
CA GLU A 37 -6.47 9.11 -3.44
C GLU A 37 -5.92 9.03 -4.86
N SER A 38 -5.08 8.03 -5.14
CA SER A 38 -4.46 7.86 -6.47
C SER A 38 -5.32 7.05 -7.45
N GLY A 39 -6.32 6.32 -6.96
CA GLY A 39 -7.06 5.34 -7.75
C GLY A 39 -6.27 4.07 -8.08
N THR A 40 -5.03 3.94 -7.56
CA THR A 40 -4.20 2.73 -7.72
C THR A 40 -4.89 1.56 -7.04
N MET A 41 -4.98 0.43 -7.73
CA MET A 41 -5.78 -0.70 -7.29
C MET A 41 -5.08 -2.02 -7.57
N PHE A 42 -5.11 -2.93 -6.61
CA PHE A 42 -4.79 -4.33 -6.81
C PHE A 42 -6.01 -5.17 -6.48
N TRP A 43 -6.30 -6.19 -7.29
CA TRP A 43 -7.30 -7.17 -6.95
C TRP A 43 -6.95 -8.57 -7.42
N THR A 44 -7.51 -9.57 -6.74
CA THR A 44 -7.45 -10.97 -7.15
C THR A 44 -8.79 -11.68 -6.95
N ILE A 45 -9.08 -12.61 -7.85
CA ILE A 45 -10.26 -13.50 -7.81
C ILE A 45 -9.77 -14.94 -7.73
N GLU A 46 -10.24 -15.68 -6.72
CA GLU A 46 -9.94 -17.10 -6.47
C GLU A 46 -8.43 -17.44 -6.49
N ALA A 47 -7.57 -16.47 -6.17
CA ALA A 47 -6.12 -16.56 -6.31
C ALA A 47 -5.66 -17.08 -7.70
N SER A 48 -6.48 -16.88 -8.73
CA SER A 48 -6.26 -17.37 -10.10
C SER A 48 -6.12 -16.24 -11.09
N MET A 49 -6.87 -15.16 -10.90
CA MET A 49 -6.76 -13.92 -11.67
C MET A 49 -6.22 -12.80 -10.79
N TYR A 50 -5.34 -12.00 -11.36
CA TYR A 50 -4.66 -10.91 -10.67
C TYR A 50 -4.66 -9.69 -11.57
N SER A 51 -4.91 -8.53 -11.00
CA SER A 51 -4.82 -7.26 -11.70
C SER A 51 -4.23 -6.18 -10.80
N PHE A 52 -3.42 -5.32 -11.41
CA PHE A 52 -2.89 -4.11 -10.82
C PHE A 52 -3.16 -2.95 -11.77
N LYS A 53 -3.75 -1.87 -11.27
CA LYS A 53 -3.96 -0.62 -11.99
C LYS A 53 -3.15 0.48 -11.30
N ASP A 54 -2.34 1.22 -12.05
CA ASP A 54 -1.59 2.36 -11.52
C ASP A 54 -2.40 3.66 -11.52
N GLU A 55 -1.78 4.75 -11.08
CA GLU A 55 -2.35 6.10 -11.04
C GLU A 55 -2.59 6.72 -12.43
N ASN A 56 -2.04 6.14 -13.50
CA ASN A 56 -2.19 6.59 -14.88
C ASN A 56 -3.18 5.71 -15.65
N ASP A 57 -4.00 4.92 -14.95
CA ASP A 57 -4.94 3.95 -15.49
C ASP A 57 -4.32 2.88 -16.41
N ASN A 58 -3.02 2.63 -16.29
CA ASN A 58 -2.40 1.45 -16.89
C ASN A 58 -2.76 0.23 -16.06
N VAL A 59 -3.17 -0.84 -16.74
CA VAL A 59 -3.62 -2.09 -16.11
C VAL A 59 -2.67 -3.22 -16.49
N TRP A 60 -2.11 -3.90 -15.49
CA TRP A 60 -1.43 -5.18 -15.65
C TRP A 60 -2.35 -6.27 -15.15
N VAL A 61 -2.61 -7.28 -15.97
CA VAL A 61 -3.55 -8.35 -15.63
C VAL A 61 -3.03 -9.70 -16.10
N THR A 62 -3.31 -10.75 -15.33
CA THR A 62 -3.04 -12.11 -15.81
C THR A 62 -3.92 -12.43 -17.01
N PRO A 63 -3.38 -12.99 -18.11
CA PRO A 63 -4.17 -13.29 -19.29
C PRO A 63 -5.33 -14.23 -18.96
N PRO A 64 -6.60 -13.82 -19.20
CA PRO A 64 -7.72 -14.74 -19.12
C PRO A 64 -7.65 -15.73 -20.28
N HIS A 65 -8.47 -16.78 -20.22
CA HIS A 65 -8.56 -17.76 -21.31
C HIS A 65 -8.95 -17.11 -22.65
N SER A 66 -9.83 -16.11 -22.61
CA SER A 66 -10.18 -15.30 -23.77
C SER A 66 -10.79 -13.98 -23.33
N VAL A 67 -10.65 -12.95 -24.18
CA VAL A 67 -11.36 -11.68 -24.09
C VAL A 67 -12.09 -11.41 -25.41
N ASN A 68 -13.20 -10.70 -25.35
CA ASN A 68 -13.86 -10.20 -26.56
C ASN A 68 -13.32 -8.78 -26.83
N VAL A 69 -12.82 -8.54 -28.04
CA VAL A 69 -12.37 -7.24 -28.51
C VAL A 69 -13.24 -6.89 -29.71
N GLY A 70 -14.24 -6.03 -29.50
CA GLY A 70 -15.33 -5.86 -30.46
C GLY A 70 -16.09 -7.18 -30.65
N ASP A 71 -16.26 -7.60 -31.91
CA ASP A 71 -16.93 -8.85 -32.28
C ASP A 71 -15.98 -10.06 -32.34
N GLU A 72 -14.68 -9.85 -32.11
CA GLU A 72 -13.67 -10.91 -32.20
C GLU A 72 -13.28 -11.48 -30.83
N LYS A 73 -13.11 -12.80 -30.77
CA LYS A 73 -12.62 -13.50 -29.58
C LYS A 73 -11.10 -13.62 -29.66
N TYR A 74 -10.41 -12.96 -28.76
CA TYR A 74 -8.96 -12.97 -28.65
C TYR A 74 -8.50 -13.82 -27.47
N GLN A 75 -7.40 -14.55 -27.64
CA GLN A 75 -6.76 -15.35 -26.59
C GLN A 75 -5.44 -14.69 -26.19
N PRO A 76 -5.45 -13.83 -25.15
CA PRO A 76 -4.26 -13.09 -24.77
C PRO A 76 -3.20 -14.01 -24.15
N LYS A 77 -1.95 -13.67 -24.38
CA LYS A 77 -0.77 -14.30 -23.81
C LYS A 77 0.04 -13.28 -23.02
N ILE A 78 0.92 -13.79 -22.16
CA ILE A 78 1.87 -12.92 -21.45
C ILE A 78 2.73 -12.17 -22.47
N GLY A 79 2.84 -10.86 -22.31
CA GLY A 79 3.54 -9.96 -23.22
C GLY A 79 2.62 -9.28 -24.24
N ASP A 80 1.39 -9.77 -24.41
CA ASP A 80 0.40 -9.09 -25.24
C ASP A 80 -0.06 -7.80 -24.54
N HIS A 81 -0.46 -6.82 -25.34
CA HIS A 81 -1.06 -5.59 -24.85
C HIS A 81 -2.25 -5.21 -25.71
N LEU A 82 -3.26 -4.63 -25.07
CA LEU A 82 -4.42 -4.05 -25.73
C LEU A 82 -4.56 -2.61 -25.27
N LYS A 83 -4.99 -1.76 -26.18
CA LYS A 83 -5.49 -0.43 -25.81
C LYS A 83 -7.00 -0.51 -25.79
N GLY A 84 -7.58 -0.07 -24.68
CA GLY A 84 -9.01 0.12 -24.58
C GLY A 84 -9.47 1.33 -25.39
N PRO A 85 -10.79 1.45 -25.60
CA PRO A 85 -11.39 2.51 -26.41
C PRO A 85 -11.15 3.90 -25.83
N ASP A 86 -10.96 4.03 -24.52
CA ASP A 86 -10.75 5.31 -23.83
C ASP A 86 -9.25 5.63 -23.65
N GLY A 87 -8.37 4.83 -24.28
CA GLY A 87 -6.92 5.02 -24.29
C GLY A 87 -6.17 4.32 -23.16
N GLU A 88 -6.87 3.62 -22.27
CA GLU A 88 -6.30 2.82 -21.20
C GLU A 88 -5.45 1.68 -21.79
N SER A 89 -4.27 1.46 -21.21
CA SER A 89 -3.36 0.40 -21.67
C SER A 89 -3.47 -0.82 -20.78
N CYS A 90 -3.84 -1.95 -21.36
CA CYS A 90 -3.94 -3.23 -20.70
C CYS A 90 -2.76 -4.12 -21.11
N PHE A 91 -1.95 -4.55 -20.14
CA PHE A 91 -0.76 -5.36 -20.32
C PHE A 91 -0.98 -6.75 -19.72
N PHE A 92 -0.97 -7.77 -20.57
CA PHE A 92 -1.10 -9.14 -20.11
C PHE A 92 0.23 -9.64 -19.55
N SER A 93 0.26 -9.92 -18.25
CA SER A 93 1.49 -10.15 -17.49
C SER A 93 1.43 -11.44 -16.68
N SER A 94 2.59 -11.95 -16.25
CA SER A 94 2.62 -13.08 -15.32
C SER A 94 2.03 -12.67 -13.96
N LYS A 95 1.51 -13.64 -13.21
CA LYS A 95 0.99 -13.39 -11.86
C LYS A 95 2.06 -12.80 -10.95
N GLU A 96 3.32 -13.22 -11.11
CA GLU A 96 4.45 -12.69 -10.34
C GLU A 96 4.65 -11.21 -10.62
N ALA A 97 4.65 -10.80 -11.88
CA ALA A 97 4.85 -9.41 -12.26
C ALA A 97 3.73 -8.50 -11.73
N VAL A 98 2.46 -8.93 -11.85
CA VAL A 98 1.31 -8.19 -11.33
C VAL A 98 1.40 -8.00 -9.82
N VAL A 99 1.75 -9.07 -9.10
CA VAL A 99 1.88 -9.03 -7.63
C VAL A 99 3.09 -8.20 -7.20
N ASP A 100 4.19 -8.24 -7.95
CA ASP A 100 5.38 -7.43 -7.66
C ASP A 100 5.11 -5.94 -7.80
N LEU A 101 4.28 -5.53 -8.76
CA LEU A 101 3.81 -4.15 -8.89
C LEU A 101 2.97 -3.74 -7.67
N ALA A 102 2.02 -4.58 -7.27
CA ALA A 102 1.19 -4.34 -6.09
C ALA A 102 2.03 -4.20 -4.81
N VAL A 103 2.97 -5.12 -4.59
CA VAL A 103 3.89 -5.07 -3.44
C VAL A 103 4.71 -3.79 -3.45
N SER A 104 5.36 -3.50 -4.58
CA SER A 104 6.22 -2.31 -4.73
C SER A 104 5.48 -0.99 -4.50
N TYR A 105 4.18 -0.95 -4.80
CA TYR A 105 3.33 0.19 -4.53
C TYR A 105 2.91 0.22 -3.05
N PHE A 106 2.11 -0.75 -2.61
CA PHE A 106 1.40 -0.68 -1.33
C PHE A 106 2.33 -0.75 -0.12
N GLU A 107 3.50 -1.40 -0.21
CA GLU A 107 4.45 -1.42 0.91
C GLU A 107 4.93 -0.02 1.33
N LYS A 108 4.98 0.94 0.40
CA LYS A 108 5.33 2.34 0.69
C LYS A 108 4.28 3.04 1.56
N HIS A 109 3.07 2.51 1.61
CA HIS A 109 1.93 3.08 2.33
C HIS A 109 1.64 2.34 3.64
N ILE A 110 2.49 1.38 4.04
CA ILE A 110 2.40 0.72 5.33
C ILE A 110 2.55 1.77 6.44
N ASP A 111 1.60 1.77 7.37
CA ASP A 111 1.69 2.57 8.58
C ASP A 111 2.58 1.85 9.59
N ILE A 112 3.87 2.12 9.53
CA ILE A 112 4.87 1.61 10.49
C ILE A 112 4.63 2.10 11.93
N THR A 113 3.77 3.10 12.09
CA THR A 113 3.35 3.65 13.39
C THR A 113 1.96 3.19 13.81
N TYR A 114 1.35 2.25 13.08
CA TYR A 114 0.00 1.80 13.38
C TYR A 114 -0.10 1.31 14.82
N GLY A 115 -1.08 1.84 15.54
CA GLY A 115 -1.28 1.50 16.94
C GLY A 115 -0.34 2.22 17.92
N LEU A 116 0.47 3.17 17.45
CA LEU A 116 1.31 4.05 18.27
C LEU A 116 0.82 5.50 18.17
N GLN A 117 0.61 6.13 19.31
CA GLN A 117 0.45 7.57 19.43
C GLN A 117 1.76 8.19 19.89
N PHE A 118 2.31 9.10 19.08
CA PHE A 118 3.48 9.87 19.44
C PHE A 118 3.07 11.21 20.02
N LYS A 119 3.68 11.59 21.14
CA LYS A 119 3.65 12.95 21.67
C LYS A 119 5.07 13.48 21.64
N MET A 120 5.29 14.47 20.79
CA MET A 120 6.53 15.23 20.76
C MET A 120 6.34 16.48 21.61
N SER A 121 7.34 16.81 22.42
CA SER A 121 7.36 18.04 23.20
C SER A 121 8.74 18.64 23.06
N THR A 122 8.80 19.86 22.55
CA THR A 122 10.04 20.61 22.41
C THR A 122 10.09 21.66 23.50
N CYS A 123 11.19 21.69 24.23
CA CYS A 123 11.49 22.73 25.21
C CYS A 123 12.63 23.57 24.67
N TYR A 124 12.48 24.88 24.75
CA TYR A 124 13.56 25.84 24.47
C TYR A 124 14.03 26.42 25.79
N PHE A 125 15.34 26.55 25.95
CA PHE A 125 15.93 27.25 27.08
C PHE A 125 17.01 28.18 26.55
N GLU A 126 17.09 29.34 27.19
CA GLU A 126 18.06 30.38 26.89
C GLU A 126 19.07 30.42 28.04
N ASP A 127 20.34 30.47 27.72
CA ASP A 127 21.43 30.68 28.68
C ASP A 127 22.33 31.80 28.19
N SER A 128 23.03 32.46 29.10
CA SER A 128 23.97 33.53 28.78
C SER A 128 25.36 33.14 29.28
N GLU A 129 26.25 32.74 28.37
CA GLU A 129 27.66 32.46 28.68
C GLU A 129 28.54 33.57 28.11
N ALA A 130 29.41 34.14 28.95
CA ALA A 130 30.38 35.17 28.55
C ALA A 130 29.79 36.42 27.83
N GLY A 131 28.51 36.74 28.06
CA GLY A 131 27.84 37.90 27.43
C GLY A 131 27.18 37.59 26.08
N GLU A 132 27.27 36.35 25.61
CA GLU A 132 26.52 35.84 24.46
C GLU A 132 25.32 35.01 24.94
N ASN A 133 24.19 35.14 24.25
CA ASN A 133 22.99 34.38 24.54
C ASN A 133 22.93 33.14 23.63
N PHE A 134 22.77 31.99 24.25
CA PHE A 134 22.62 30.69 23.60
C PHE A 134 21.19 30.21 23.75
N THR A 135 20.59 29.74 22.64
CA THR A 135 19.29 29.05 22.68
C THR A 135 19.52 27.57 22.45
N TYR A 136 19.07 26.77 23.39
CA TYR A 136 19.14 25.32 23.31
C TYR A 136 17.75 24.76 23.04
N GLN A 137 17.72 23.68 22.25
CA GLN A 137 16.50 22.95 21.94
C GLN A 137 16.60 21.53 22.50
N LEU A 138 15.63 21.15 23.32
CA LEU A 138 15.50 19.79 23.83
C LEU A 138 14.21 19.17 23.31
N ASN A 139 14.32 18.04 22.61
CA ASN A 139 13.22 17.35 21.98
C ASN A 139 12.87 16.06 22.73
N TYR A 140 11.75 16.05 23.46
CA TYR A 140 11.22 14.86 24.09
C TYR A 140 10.26 14.15 23.13
N LYS A 141 10.52 12.87 22.86
CA LYS A 141 9.56 11.98 22.20
C LYS A 141 9.00 10.99 23.21
N LYS A 142 7.68 10.89 23.30
CA LYS A 142 6.96 9.87 24.08
C LYS A 142 6.05 9.10 23.14
N PHE A 143 5.92 7.79 23.33
CA PHE A 143 4.93 6.99 22.62
C PHE A 143 3.95 6.35 23.59
N LYS A 144 2.75 6.05 23.11
CA LYS A 144 1.73 5.29 23.84
C LYS A 144 1.07 4.34 22.85
N CYS A 145 0.83 3.09 23.27
CA CYS A 145 0.01 2.19 22.46
C CYS A 145 -1.43 2.72 22.42
N SER A 146 -1.97 2.94 21.22
CA SER A 146 -3.37 3.33 21.03
C SER A 146 -4.30 2.12 21.01
N VAL A 147 -3.78 0.92 20.73
CA VAL A 147 -4.57 -0.32 20.68
C VAL A 147 -4.79 -0.91 22.08
N TYR A 148 -3.78 -0.87 22.94
CA TYR A 148 -3.84 -1.43 24.29
C TYR A 148 -3.68 -0.34 25.36
N LYS A 149 -4.80 0.10 25.94
CA LYS A 149 -4.86 1.21 26.91
C LYS A 149 -3.96 1.02 28.16
N GLY A 150 -3.63 -0.24 28.50
CA GLY A 150 -2.83 -0.60 29.67
C GLY A 150 -1.31 -0.47 29.50
N ILE A 151 -0.80 -0.36 28.27
CA ILE A 151 0.65 -0.26 28.02
C ILE A 151 1.06 1.21 27.94
N LYS A 152 1.69 1.71 29.01
CA LYS A 152 2.40 3.01 29.04
C LYS A 152 3.89 2.73 29.14
N ARG A 153 4.62 2.81 28.02
CA ARG A 153 6.10 2.78 28.01
C ARG A 153 6.60 4.07 27.40
N TYR A 154 7.58 4.69 28.05
CA TYR A 154 8.21 5.93 27.60
C TYR A 154 9.67 5.61 27.32
N ILE A 155 10.16 5.92 26.12
CA ILE A 155 11.59 5.93 25.85
C ILE A 155 11.93 7.36 25.43
N SER A 156 12.82 8.00 26.18
CA SER A 156 13.38 9.31 25.87
C SER A 156 14.75 9.10 25.25
N PHE A 157 15.04 9.82 24.17
CA PHE A 157 16.35 9.89 23.56
C PHE A 157 16.74 11.37 23.51
N ASN A 158 18.00 11.68 23.77
CA ASN A 158 18.56 13.02 23.68
C ASN A 158 19.34 13.13 22.37
#